data_AF-G3GY69-F1
#
_entry.id   AF-G3GY69-F1
#
_cell.length_a   1.000
_cell.length_b   1.000
_cell.length_c   1.000
_cell.angle_alpha   90.00
_cell.angle_beta   90.00
_cell.angle_gamma   90.00
#
_symmetry.space_group_name_H-M   'P 1'
#
loop_
_entity.id
_entity.type
_entity.pdbx_description
1 polymer ?
#
loop_
_entity_poly.entity_id
_entity_poly.type
_entity_poly.pdbx_seq_one_letter_code
_entity_poly.pdbx_strand_id
1 'polypeptide(L)'
;MLLKHKGEVCLPRPYSSFEFRTLDPEGVIFYGDTNTKDDWFMLGLRDGQLETQLHNFWARLTVGFGPQLNDGRWHQVELKMYGDSLQLRVDGKELLCLRQVSGSLADNSQPSMRIALGGLLLPTSSLRFPLVPALDGCIRRDIWLGHQAPLSTSAPSNLGNCDVDLQPGLFFPPGTHAEFSLQAFILLFYLVCDGFLTAMFTLTMWVMLQTVSDHTPKYQDRLATPGLMICPKTQNLDVIVNISDTESWDQHVQKLNKFLEPYNDSIQAQKNDVCRPGRYYEQPDNGVLNYPKRACQFNRTQLGNCSGIGDPTHYGYSTGQPCVFIKMNRVINFYAGANQSMNVTCVGKRDEDAENLGHFVMFPANGNIDLMYFPYYGKKFHVNYTQPLVAVKFLNVTPNVEVNVECRINAANIATDDERDKFAGRVAFKLRINKT
;
A
#
# COMPACT_ATOMS: atom_id res chain seq x y z
N MET A 1 -0.21 -41.98 6.44
CA MET A 1 -0.78 -40.62 6.44
C MET A 1 -0.52 -40.04 7.82
N LEU A 2 0.34 -39.07 8.10
CA LEU A 2 1.02 -38.05 7.30
C LEU A 2 2.44 -37.86 7.87
N LEU A 3 3.45 -37.95 7.00
CA LEU A 3 4.76 -37.36 7.21
C LEU A 3 4.60 -35.84 7.22
N LYS A 4 5.11 -35.16 8.26
CA LYS A 4 5.32 -33.72 8.23
C LYS A 4 6.81 -33.46 8.07
N HIS A 5 7.24 -33.40 6.82
CA HIS A 5 8.55 -32.90 6.43
C HIS A 5 8.62 -31.41 6.80
N LYS A 6 9.23 -31.07 7.94
CA LYS A 6 9.88 -29.77 8.10
C LYS A 6 11.29 -29.95 7.55
N GLY A 7 11.45 -29.63 6.26
CA GLY A 7 12.78 -29.38 5.72
C GLY A 7 13.31 -28.10 6.33
N GLU A 8 13.99 -28.21 7.48
CA GLU A 8 15.02 -27.23 7.82
C GLU A 8 16.13 -27.45 6.80
N VAL A 9 16.30 -26.47 5.92
CA VAL A 9 17.47 -26.39 5.06
C VAL A 9 18.66 -26.26 6.01
N CYS A 10 19.43 -27.34 6.17
CA CYS A 10 20.71 -27.30 6.85
C CYS A 10 21.64 -26.38 6.06
N LEU A 11 21.71 -25.10 6.43
CA LEU A 11 22.80 -24.25 6.03
C LEU A 11 24.10 -24.93 6.51
N PRO A 12 25.09 -25.16 5.65
CA PRO A 12 26.37 -25.71 6.08
C PRO A 12 26.95 -24.75 7.11
N ARG A 13 27.24 -25.26 8.32
CA ARG A 13 27.89 -24.45 9.34
C ARG A 13 29.24 -23.99 8.80
N PRO A 14 29.61 -22.71 8.94
CA PRO A 14 30.87 -22.21 8.41
C PRO A 14 32.02 -22.97 9.06
N TYR A 15 32.90 -23.52 8.22
CA TYR A 15 34.15 -24.13 8.64
C TYR A 15 35.27 -23.61 7.74
N SER A 16 36.46 -23.50 8.31
CA SER A 16 37.67 -23.18 7.57
C SER A 16 38.71 -24.27 7.82
N SER A 17 39.35 -24.74 6.76
CA SER A 17 40.37 -25.79 6.81
C SER A 17 41.49 -25.43 5.86
N PHE A 18 42.73 -25.49 6.32
CA PHE A 18 43.90 -25.24 5.50
C PHE A 18 45.10 -25.99 6.03
N GLU A 19 46.07 -26.28 5.15
CA GLU A 19 47.38 -26.76 5.56
C GLU A 19 48.38 -25.61 5.48
N PHE A 20 49.19 -25.43 6.52
CA PHE A 20 50.25 -24.41 6.53
C PHE A 20 51.59 -24.98 6.99
N ARG A 21 52.68 -24.35 6.56
CA ARG A 21 54.04 -24.58 7.07
C ARG A 21 54.75 -23.24 7.25
N THR A 22 55.56 -23.14 8.30
CA THR A 22 56.38 -21.93 8.58
C THR A 22 57.58 -22.31 9.45
N LEU A 23 58.61 -21.47 9.43
CA LEU A 23 59.74 -21.50 10.37
C LEU A 23 59.66 -20.33 11.38
N ASP A 24 58.74 -19.39 11.15
CA ASP A 24 58.62 -18.20 11.97
C ASP A 24 57.97 -18.54 13.31
N PRO A 25 58.55 -18.08 14.43
CA PRO A 25 58.00 -18.34 15.75
C PRO A 25 56.78 -17.47 16.08
N GLU A 26 56.54 -16.39 15.32
CA GLU A 26 55.46 -15.43 15.56
C GLU A 26 54.91 -14.89 14.23
N GLY A 27 53.59 -14.71 14.14
CA GLY A 27 52.95 -14.16 12.94
C GLY A 27 51.44 -14.38 12.91
N VAL A 28 50.70 -13.63 12.10
CA VAL A 28 49.25 -13.80 11.95
C VAL A 28 48.96 -14.71 10.76
N ILE A 29 48.20 -15.79 10.99
CA ILE A 29 47.80 -16.72 9.93
C ILE A 29 46.51 -16.24 9.29
N PHE A 30 45.48 -15.97 10.11
CA PHE A 30 44.15 -15.61 9.67
C PHE A 30 43.53 -14.59 10.62
N TYR A 31 42.89 -13.58 10.05
CA TYR A 31 42.09 -12.60 10.76
C TYR A 31 40.72 -12.49 10.11
N GLY A 32 39.66 -12.37 10.92
CA GLY A 32 38.31 -12.12 10.43
C GLY A 32 37.56 -11.14 11.32
N ASP A 33 36.77 -10.24 10.71
CA ASP A 33 35.85 -9.36 11.44
C ASP A 33 34.49 -9.26 10.79
N THR A 34 33.48 -8.98 11.60
CA THR A 34 32.16 -8.51 11.14
C THR A 34 32.00 -7.00 11.36
N ASN A 35 32.75 -6.46 12.32
CA ASN A 35 32.86 -5.04 12.62
C ASN A 35 34.25 -4.77 13.23
N THR A 36 35.05 -3.91 12.58
CA THR A 36 36.45 -3.60 12.97
C THR A 36 36.63 -3.11 14.40
N LYS A 37 35.57 -2.61 15.05
CA LYS A 37 35.68 -2.02 16.40
C LYS A 37 35.45 -3.04 17.51
N ASP A 38 34.46 -3.91 17.36
CA ASP A 38 33.89 -4.66 18.48
C ASP A 38 33.58 -6.13 18.20
N ASP A 39 33.82 -6.65 16.98
CA ASP A 39 33.57 -8.06 16.65
C ASP A 39 34.60 -8.61 15.64
N TRP A 40 35.69 -9.18 16.18
CA TRP A 40 36.82 -9.74 15.44
C TRP A 40 37.43 -10.98 16.09
N PHE A 41 38.05 -11.80 15.24
CA PHE A 41 38.74 -13.04 15.56
C PHE A 41 40.10 -13.09 14.85
N MET A 42 41.12 -13.56 15.55
CA MET A 42 42.48 -13.69 15.04
C MET A 42 43.07 -15.04 15.44
N LEU A 43 43.70 -15.71 14.48
CA LEU A 43 44.51 -16.90 14.65
C LEU A 43 45.94 -16.61 14.18
N GLY A 44 46.91 -16.83 15.05
CA GLY A 44 48.32 -16.61 14.77
C GLY A 44 49.22 -17.57 15.53
N LEU A 45 50.52 -17.35 15.42
CA LEU A 45 51.55 -18.04 16.19
C LEU A 45 52.20 -17.07 17.18
N ARG A 46 52.53 -17.59 18.36
CA ARG A 46 53.43 -16.96 19.33
C ARG A 46 54.32 -18.01 19.95
N ASP A 47 55.63 -17.77 19.98
CA ASP A 47 56.64 -18.72 20.46
C ASP A 47 56.50 -20.12 19.82
N GLY A 48 56.10 -20.15 18.55
CA GLY A 48 55.85 -21.36 17.78
C GLY A 48 54.54 -22.10 18.09
N GLN A 49 53.74 -21.63 19.06
CA GLN A 49 52.45 -22.21 19.41
C GLN A 49 51.29 -21.41 18.83
N LEU A 50 50.16 -22.08 18.61
CA LEU A 50 48.96 -21.45 18.08
C LEU A 50 48.32 -20.54 19.14
N GLU A 51 48.10 -19.28 18.80
CA GLU A 51 47.40 -18.30 19.62
C GLU A 51 46.11 -17.85 18.92
N THR A 52 45.01 -17.89 19.67
CA THR A 52 43.72 -17.37 19.24
C THR A 52 43.32 -16.19 20.11
N GLN A 53 42.98 -15.08 19.47
CA GLN A 53 42.37 -13.93 20.12
C GLN A 53 40.98 -13.68 19.54
N LEU A 54 39.98 -13.52 20.41
CA LEU A 54 38.60 -13.19 20.02
C LEU A 54 38.14 -12.02 20.87
N HIS A 55 37.53 -11.04 20.22
CA HIS A 55 36.80 -9.97 20.87
C HIS A 55 35.46 -9.79 20.19
N ASN A 56 34.39 -10.16 20.90
CA ASN A 56 33.03 -9.88 20.49
C ASN A 56 32.14 -9.55 21.70
N PHE A 57 30.86 -9.33 21.46
CA PHE A 57 29.86 -9.06 22.50
C PHE A 57 29.78 -10.19 23.55
N TRP A 58 30.01 -11.44 23.15
CA TRP A 58 29.83 -12.62 23.99
C TRP A 58 31.08 -12.99 24.79
N ALA A 59 32.27 -12.74 24.24
CA ALA A 59 33.52 -13.17 24.81
C ALA A 59 34.69 -12.27 24.41
N ARG A 60 35.65 -12.10 25.33
CA ARG A 60 36.92 -11.42 25.07
C ARG A 60 38.09 -12.24 25.63
N LEU A 61 38.64 -13.12 24.80
CA LEU A 61 39.61 -14.13 25.21
C LEU A 61 40.89 -14.08 24.37
N THR A 62 41.99 -14.50 25.00
CA THR A 62 43.26 -14.82 24.36
C THR A 62 43.72 -16.15 24.92
N VAL A 63 43.97 -17.13 24.05
CA VAL A 63 44.41 -18.45 24.47
C VAL A 63 45.54 -18.88 23.54
N GLY A 64 46.67 -19.31 24.11
CA GLY A 64 47.77 -19.97 23.41
C GLY A 64 47.78 -21.45 23.78
N PHE A 65 47.87 -22.35 22.80
CA PHE A 65 47.71 -23.78 23.02
C PHE A 65 48.23 -24.62 21.85
N GLY A 66 48.79 -25.79 22.17
CA GLY A 66 49.16 -26.78 21.17
C GLY A 66 50.66 -27.09 21.10
N PRO A 67 51.06 -27.97 20.16
CA PRO A 67 52.47 -28.27 19.90
C PRO A 67 53.16 -27.09 19.20
N GLN A 68 54.48 -27.14 19.09
CA GLN A 68 55.21 -26.21 18.23
C GLN A 68 54.94 -26.52 16.75
N LEU A 69 54.60 -25.49 15.98
CA LEU A 69 54.20 -25.55 14.57
C LEU A 69 55.18 -24.83 13.64
N ASN A 70 56.27 -24.29 14.19
CA ASN A 70 57.33 -23.58 13.48
C ASN A 70 58.51 -24.51 13.11
N ASP A 71 58.21 -25.76 12.73
CA ASP A 71 59.20 -26.80 12.44
C ASP A 71 59.48 -26.98 10.93
N GLY A 72 58.85 -26.16 10.08
CA GLY A 72 58.94 -26.22 8.62
C GLY A 72 58.15 -27.37 7.99
N ARG A 73 57.38 -28.14 8.76
CA ARG A 73 56.53 -29.22 8.25
C ARG A 73 55.11 -28.73 8.00
N TRP A 74 54.37 -29.49 7.21
CA TRP A 74 52.96 -29.19 6.92
C TRP A 74 52.08 -29.63 8.07
N HIS A 75 51.30 -28.70 8.61
CA HIS A 75 50.28 -28.92 9.63
C HIS A 75 48.90 -28.56 9.10
N GLN A 76 47.92 -29.41 9.36
CA GLN A 76 46.53 -29.16 9.00
C GLN A 76 45.81 -28.46 10.14
N VAL A 77 45.19 -27.31 9.88
CA VAL A 77 44.38 -26.56 10.84
C VAL A 77 42.93 -26.55 10.39
N GLU A 78 42.03 -26.93 11.28
CA GLU A 78 40.58 -26.87 11.07
C GLU A 78 39.90 -26.05 12.15
N LEU A 79 39.13 -25.04 11.73
CA LEU A 79 38.23 -24.23 12.54
C LEU A 79 36.79 -24.59 12.20
N LYS A 80 36.02 -25.07 13.17
CA LYS A 80 34.62 -25.46 12.98
C LYS A 80 33.71 -24.76 13.98
N MET A 81 32.65 -24.14 13.48
CA MET A 81 31.58 -23.60 14.31
C MET A 81 30.49 -24.64 14.56
N TYR A 82 30.23 -24.96 15.82
CA TYR A 82 29.16 -25.83 16.27
C TYR A 82 28.20 -25.08 17.19
N GLY A 83 27.15 -24.49 16.61
CA GLY A 83 26.16 -23.74 17.39
C GLY A 83 26.78 -22.49 18.02
N ASP A 84 26.89 -22.48 19.35
CA ASP A 84 27.52 -21.43 20.15
C ASP A 84 29.01 -21.66 20.41
N SER A 85 29.58 -22.72 19.85
CA SER A 85 30.92 -23.22 20.20
C SER A 85 31.88 -23.20 19.01
N LEU A 86 33.10 -22.69 19.21
CA LEU A 86 34.21 -22.73 18.24
C LEU A 86 35.15 -23.88 18.60
N GLN A 87 35.36 -24.80 17.66
CA GLN A 87 36.28 -25.92 17.80
C GLN A 87 37.47 -25.76 16.86
N LEU A 88 38.68 -25.87 17.40
CA LEU A 88 39.95 -25.80 16.68
C LEU A 88 40.68 -27.13 16.78
N ARG A 89 41.03 -27.69 15.61
CA ARG A 89 41.78 -28.93 15.48
C ARG A 89 43.07 -28.69 14.71
N VAL A 90 44.14 -29.36 15.14
CA VAL A 90 45.43 -29.39 14.44
C VAL A 90 45.84 -30.84 14.24
N ASP A 91 46.19 -31.21 13.00
CA ASP A 91 46.57 -32.55 12.59
C ASP A 91 45.56 -33.63 13.04
N GLY A 92 44.27 -33.29 12.92
CA GLY A 92 43.15 -34.15 13.32
C GLY A 92 42.88 -34.23 14.83
N LYS A 93 43.73 -33.64 15.67
CA LYS A 93 43.54 -33.59 17.14
C LYS A 93 42.84 -32.31 17.55
N GLU A 94 41.80 -32.44 18.37
CA GLU A 94 41.12 -31.30 18.97
C GLU A 94 42.01 -30.64 20.04
N LEU A 95 42.35 -29.38 19.82
CA LEU A 95 43.21 -28.60 20.72
C LEU A 95 42.42 -27.61 21.57
N LEU A 96 41.34 -27.05 21.03
CA LEU A 96 40.51 -26.10 21.75
C LEU A 96 39.04 -26.24 21.35
N CYS A 97 38.16 -26.14 22.35
CA CYS A 97 36.73 -26.01 22.17
C CYS A 97 36.23 -24.90 23.09
N LEU A 98 35.95 -23.73 22.52
CA LEU A 98 35.37 -22.60 23.22
C LEU A 98 33.86 -22.69 23.12
N ARG A 99 33.16 -22.68 24.24
CA ARG A 99 31.70 -22.66 24.29
C ARG A 99 31.20 -21.23 24.55
N GLN A 100 29.97 -20.94 24.15
CA GLN A 100 29.32 -19.64 24.35
C GLN A 100 30.06 -18.44 23.71
N VAL A 101 30.70 -18.66 22.56
CA VAL A 101 31.41 -17.61 21.81
C VAL A 101 30.54 -16.95 20.74
N SER A 102 29.35 -17.49 20.48
CA SER A 102 28.37 -16.92 19.54
C SER A 102 26.94 -17.14 20.02
N GLY A 103 26.06 -16.14 19.83
CA GLY A 103 24.63 -16.26 20.08
C GLY A 103 23.90 -17.10 19.01
N SER A 104 22.63 -17.44 19.28
CA SER A 104 21.77 -18.05 18.26
C SER A 104 21.64 -17.10 17.06
N LEU A 105 21.90 -17.57 15.84
CA LEU A 105 21.75 -16.87 14.55
C LEU A 105 20.27 -16.58 14.22
N ALA A 106 19.49 -16.13 15.19
CA ALA A 106 18.06 -15.85 15.09
C ALA A 106 17.76 -14.35 14.92
N ASP A 107 18.77 -13.50 14.79
CA ASP A 107 18.59 -12.06 14.54
C ASP A 107 18.97 -11.68 13.10
N ASN A 108 18.11 -10.90 12.46
CA ASN A 108 17.95 -10.76 11.01
C ASN A 108 19.00 -9.86 10.30
N SER A 109 20.17 -9.65 10.88
CA SER A 109 21.27 -8.94 10.21
C SER A 109 22.40 -9.92 9.91
N GLN A 110 22.53 -10.36 8.65
CA GLN A 110 23.72 -11.09 8.22
C GLN A 110 24.94 -10.17 8.34
N PRO A 111 25.89 -10.44 9.26
CA PRO A 111 27.07 -9.60 9.40
C PRO A 111 27.96 -9.80 8.16
N SER A 112 28.40 -8.72 7.51
CA SER A 112 29.40 -8.81 6.44
C SER A 112 30.73 -9.20 7.06
N MET A 113 31.18 -10.44 6.86
CA MET A 113 32.46 -10.92 7.38
C MET A 113 33.58 -10.62 6.38
N ARG A 114 34.64 -9.96 6.84
CA ARG A 114 35.88 -9.74 6.08
C ARG A 114 36.96 -10.66 6.60
N ILE A 115 37.74 -11.24 5.69
CA ILE A 115 38.82 -12.18 6.01
C ILE A 115 40.13 -11.67 5.42
N ALA A 116 41.20 -11.71 6.21
CA ALA A 116 42.56 -11.47 5.80
C ALA A 116 43.46 -12.65 6.15
N LEU A 117 44.38 -12.98 5.24
CA LEU A 117 45.37 -14.05 5.39
C LEU A 117 46.76 -13.43 5.45
N GLY A 118 47.61 -13.85 6.41
CA GLY A 118 48.96 -13.31 6.55
C GLY A 118 49.03 -11.83 6.97
N GLY A 119 47.96 -11.29 7.57
CA GLY A 119 47.88 -9.88 7.95
C GLY A 119 46.67 -9.51 8.81
N LEU A 120 46.65 -8.28 9.31
CA LEU A 120 45.58 -7.72 10.16
C LEU A 120 44.90 -6.53 9.46
N LEU A 121 43.57 -6.44 9.57
CA LEU A 121 42.78 -5.28 9.09
C LEU A 121 42.59 -4.19 10.16
N LEU A 122 43.19 -4.39 11.33
CA LEU A 122 43.19 -3.46 12.45
C LEU A 122 44.63 -3.18 12.93
N PRO A 123 44.86 -2.04 13.61
CA PRO A 123 46.17 -1.74 14.20
C PRO A 123 46.57 -2.84 15.20
N THR A 124 47.84 -3.26 15.21
CA THR A 124 48.36 -4.25 16.18
C THR A 124 48.16 -3.82 17.64
N SER A 125 48.02 -2.51 17.90
CA SER A 125 47.68 -1.93 19.20
C SER A 125 46.25 -2.23 19.67
N SER A 126 45.35 -2.65 18.79
CA SER A 126 43.98 -3.05 19.13
C SER A 126 43.89 -4.51 19.61
N LEU A 127 44.93 -5.32 19.35
CA LEU A 127 45.03 -6.67 19.91
C LEU A 127 45.26 -6.59 21.42
N ARG A 128 44.71 -7.56 22.17
CA ARG A 128 44.91 -7.66 23.63
C ARG A 128 46.40 -7.81 23.95
N PHE A 129 47.07 -8.65 23.16
CA PHE A 129 48.50 -8.84 23.17
C PHE A 129 49.00 -8.60 21.74
N PRO A 130 49.74 -7.52 21.48
CA PRO A 130 50.30 -7.25 20.16
C PRO A 130 51.15 -8.43 19.67
N LEU A 131 51.10 -8.69 18.36
CA LEU A 131 52.00 -9.59 17.65
C LEU A 131 52.63 -8.88 16.47
N VAL A 132 53.78 -9.37 16.02
CA VAL A 132 54.32 -9.09 14.70
C VAL A 132 53.37 -9.73 13.68
N PRO A 133 52.71 -8.96 12.80
CA PRO A 133 51.68 -9.51 11.92
C PRO A 133 52.24 -10.28 10.72
N ALA A 134 53.48 -9.98 10.32
CA ALA A 134 54.15 -10.66 9.23
C ALA A 134 54.44 -12.11 9.61
N LEU A 135 54.18 -13.04 8.68
CA LEU A 135 54.46 -14.45 8.82
C LEU A 135 54.97 -14.98 7.48
N ASP A 136 56.21 -15.44 7.43
CA ASP A 136 56.76 -16.13 6.27
C ASP A 136 56.31 -17.60 6.32
N GLY A 137 55.42 -17.99 5.41
CA GLY A 137 54.86 -19.33 5.38
C GLY A 137 54.16 -19.68 4.08
N CYS A 138 53.89 -20.96 3.90
CA CYS A 138 53.11 -21.46 2.76
C CYS A 138 51.77 -22.00 3.25
N ILE A 139 50.71 -21.72 2.50
CA ILE A 139 49.36 -22.25 2.74
C ILE A 139 48.91 -23.03 1.51
N ARG A 140 48.22 -24.17 1.70
CA ARG A 140 47.60 -24.95 0.62
C ARG A 140 46.32 -25.65 1.08
N ARG A 141 45.58 -26.20 0.11
CA ARG A 141 44.34 -26.97 0.34
C ARG A 141 43.35 -26.20 1.21
N ASP A 142 43.19 -24.92 0.90
CA ASP A 142 42.44 -23.98 1.71
C ASP A 142 40.95 -23.96 1.34
N ILE A 143 40.13 -24.02 2.38
CA ILE A 143 38.68 -23.90 2.36
C ILE A 143 38.35 -22.85 3.41
N TRP A 144 37.65 -21.79 3.02
CA TRP A 144 37.27 -20.68 3.89
C TRP A 144 35.75 -20.57 3.92
N LEU A 145 35.15 -20.62 5.12
CA LEU A 145 33.70 -20.55 5.30
C LEU A 145 32.91 -21.54 4.42
N GLY A 146 33.48 -22.72 4.16
CA GLY A 146 32.89 -23.76 3.30
C GLY A 146 33.04 -23.55 1.79
N HIS A 147 33.72 -22.50 1.35
CA HIS A 147 34.02 -22.21 -0.06
C HIS A 147 35.54 -22.28 -0.33
N GLN A 148 35.94 -22.77 -1.50
CA GLN A 148 37.33 -22.73 -1.93
C GLN A 148 37.68 -21.36 -2.50
N ALA A 149 38.82 -20.78 -2.13
CA ALA A 149 39.23 -19.46 -2.64
C ALA A 149 39.50 -19.52 -4.17
N PRO A 150 39.02 -18.55 -4.97
CA PRO A 150 39.33 -18.50 -6.40
C PRO A 150 40.81 -18.16 -6.63
N LEU A 151 41.47 -18.93 -7.51
CA LEU A 151 42.88 -18.76 -7.86
C LEU A 151 43.08 -17.44 -8.64
N SER A 152 43.64 -16.41 -8.00
CA SER A 152 43.99 -15.14 -8.66
C SER A 152 45.51 -15.08 -8.87
N THR A 153 45.94 -15.31 -10.11
CA THR A 153 47.36 -15.35 -10.52
C THR A 153 47.87 -13.95 -10.85
N SER A 154 48.53 -13.30 -9.89
CA SER A 154 49.53 -12.26 -10.19
C SER A 154 50.45 -12.01 -9.00
N ALA A 155 51.61 -12.69 -8.97
CA ALA A 155 52.70 -12.32 -8.07
C ALA A 155 53.80 -11.58 -8.87
N PRO A 156 54.30 -10.42 -8.40
CA PRO A 156 55.46 -9.75 -8.97
C PRO A 156 56.75 -10.56 -8.76
N SER A 157 57.68 -10.47 -9.72
CA SER A 157 58.82 -11.35 -9.94
C SER A 157 59.99 -11.29 -8.93
N ASN A 158 59.89 -10.61 -7.80
CA ASN A 158 61.04 -10.30 -6.94
C ASN A 158 60.82 -10.63 -5.45
N LEU A 159 60.52 -11.88 -5.10
CA LEU A 159 60.55 -12.35 -3.71
C LEU A 159 61.09 -13.78 -3.61
N GLY A 160 61.91 -14.02 -2.57
CA GLY A 160 62.68 -15.26 -2.38
C GLY A 160 61.84 -16.53 -2.24
N ASN A 161 62.34 -17.60 -2.84
CA ASN A 161 61.67 -18.89 -3.02
C ASN A 161 61.44 -19.63 -1.69
N CYS A 162 60.21 -20.12 -1.47
CA CYS A 162 59.85 -20.98 -0.34
C CYS A 162 59.93 -22.50 -0.63
N ASP A 163 60.29 -22.92 -1.85
CA ASP A 163 60.53 -24.33 -2.20
C ASP A 163 61.36 -24.46 -3.49
N VAL A 164 62.03 -25.61 -3.67
CA VAL A 164 62.84 -25.94 -4.86
C VAL A 164 61.98 -26.55 -5.98
N ASP A 165 60.81 -27.10 -5.66
CA ASP A 165 59.83 -27.62 -6.62
C ASP A 165 58.51 -26.83 -6.57
N LEU A 166 58.20 -26.13 -7.67
CA LEU A 166 57.01 -25.29 -7.84
C LEU A 166 55.71 -26.11 -7.88
N GLN A 167 54.75 -25.80 -7.01
CA GLN A 167 53.33 -26.08 -7.23
C GLN A 167 52.53 -24.76 -7.24
N PRO A 168 51.40 -24.66 -7.98
CA PRO A 168 50.56 -23.46 -8.00
C PRO A 168 50.03 -23.12 -6.59
N GLY A 169 50.23 -21.87 -6.15
CA GLY A 169 49.74 -21.37 -4.86
C GLY A 169 49.48 -19.86 -4.90
N LEU A 170 48.76 -19.34 -3.91
CA LEU A 170 48.45 -17.91 -3.77
C LEU A 170 49.53 -17.18 -2.96
N PHE A 171 49.89 -15.97 -3.39
CA PHE A 171 50.79 -15.06 -2.68
C PHE A 171 50.01 -13.82 -2.23
N PHE A 172 49.98 -13.55 -0.92
CA PHE A 172 49.30 -12.38 -0.34
C PHE A 172 50.35 -11.35 0.09
N PRO A 173 50.55 -10.24 -0.64
CA PRO A 173 51.38 -9.15 -0.15
C PRO A 173 50.72 -8.46 1.05
N PRO A 174 51.53 -7.86 1.95
CA PRO A 174 51.01 -7.18 3.13
C PRO A 174 50.01 -6.07 2.72
N GLY A 175 48.76 -6.20 3.18
CA GLY A 175 47.66 -5.24 2.94
C GLY A 175 46.55 -5.67 1.98
N THR A 176 46.61 -6.87 1.40
CA THR A 176 45.53 -7.40 0.53
C THR A 176 44.45 -8.12 1.36
N HIS A 177 43.17 -7.91 1.02
CA HIS A 177 42.02 -8.54 1.68
C HIS A 177 40.94 -8.96 0.68
N ALA A 178 40.15 -9.97 1.03
CA ALA A 178 38.99 -10.40 0.27
C ALA A 178 37.71 -10.05 1.05
N GLU A 179 36.78 -9.34 0.39
CA GLU A 179 35.50 -8.91 0.99
C GLU A 179 34.34 -9.69 0.35
N PHE A 180 33.55 -10.39 1.18
CA PHE A 180 32.38 -11.15 0.76
C PHE A 180 31.10 -10.50 1.31
N SER A 181 30.32 -9.83 0.46
CA SER A 181 29.09 -9.11 0.88
C SER A 181 27.81 -9.84 0.41
N LEU A 182 27.07 -10.42 1.36
CA LEU A 182 25.81 -11.13 1.09
C LEU A 182 24.63 -10.20 0.70
N GLN A 183 24.71 -8.91 1.03
CA GLN A 183 23.62 -7.94 0.87
C GLN A 183 23.25 -7.67 -0.60
N ALA A 184 24.24 -7.67 -1.50
CA ALA A 184 24.01 -7.35 -2.91
C ALA A 184 23.17 -8.42 -3.62
N PHE A 185 23.36 -9.69 -3.28
CA PHE A 185 22.61 -10.79 -3.88
C PHE A 185 21.15 -10.81 -3.42
N ILE A 186 20.90 -10.48 -2.16
CA ILE A 186 19.55 -10.40 -1.60
C ILE A 186 18.76 -9.26 -2.27
N LEU A 187 19.36 -8.08 -2.40
CA LEU A 187 18.72 -6.96 -3.08
C LEU A 187 18.41 -7.25 -4.55
N LEU A 188 19.36 -7.87 -5.28
CA LEU A 188 19.13 -8.28 -6.67
C LEU A 188 17.99 -9.29 -6.77
N PHE A 189 17.94 -10.27 -5.86
CA PHE A 189 16.86 -11.26 -5.81
C PHE A 189 15.49 -10.58 -5.63
N TYR A 190 15.35 -9.70 -4.64
CA TYR A 190 14.08 -9.00 -4.40
C TYR A 190 13.67 -8.10 -5.58
N LEU A 191 14.61 -7.39 -6.22
CA LEU A 191 14.31 -6.58 -7.40
C LEU A 191 13.76 -7.41 -8.56
N VAL A 192 14.33 -8.59 -8.80
CA VAL A 192 13.85 -9.50 -9.86
C VAL A 192 12.48 -10.09 -9.48
N CYS A 193 12.31 -10.54 -8.23
CA CYS A 193 11.04 -11.08 -7.75
C CYS A 193 9.89 -10.07 -7.81
N ASP A 194 10.13 -8.83 -7.35
CA ASP A 194 9.12 -7.77 -7.35
C ASP A 194 8.79 -7.30 -8.77
N GLY A 195 9.80 -7.29 -9.67
CA GLY A 195 9.57 -7.05 -11.09
C GLY A 195 8.64 -8.08 -11.72
N PHE A 196 8.88 -9.37 -11.44
CA PHE A 196 8.00 -10.45 -11.90
C PHE A 196 6.59 -10.35 -11.31
N LEU A 197 6.47 -10.09 -10.01
CA LEU A 197 5.18 -9.94 -9.33
C LEU A 197 4.38 -8.75 -9.88
N THR A 198 5.05 -7.63 -10.15
CA THR A 198 4.44 -6.44 -10.76
C THR A 198 3.98 -6.72 -12.18
N ALA A 199 4.78 -7.43 -12.98
CA ALA A 199 4.40 -7.82 -14.34
C ALA A 199 3.18 -8.76 -14.34
N MET A 200 3.16 -9.75 -13.43
CA MET A 200 2.01 -10.65 -13.27
C MET A 200 0.75 -9.87 -12.85
N PHE A 201 0.86 -8.96 -11.88
CA PHE A 201 -0.25 -8.13 -11.43
C PHE A 201 -0.80 -7.24 -12.55
N THR A 202 0.06 -6.53 -13.26
CA THR A 202 -0.36 -5.67 -14.38
C THR A 202 -1.02 -6.47 -15.51
N LEU A 203 -0.50 -7.65 -15.83
CA LEU A 203 -1.13 -8.57 -16.80
C LEU A 203 -2.52 -9.01 -16.32
N THR A 204 -2.67 -9.42 -15.05
CA THR A 204 -3.98 -9.84 -14.54
C THR A 204 -5.00 -8.70 -14.50
N MET A 205 -4.58 -7.49 -14.14
CA MET A 205 -5.43 -6.29 -14.19
C MET A 205 -5.82 -5.95 -15.63
N TRP A 206 -4.88 -6.03 -16.58
CA TRP A 206 -5.16 -5.79 -17.98
C TRP A 206 -6.16 -6.79 -18.55
N VAL A 207 -6.00 -8.09 -18.28
CA VAL A 207 -6.97 -9.13 -18.67
C VAL A 207 -8.34 -8.86 -18.06
N MET A 208 -8.40 -8.50 -16.77
CA MET A 208 -9.67 -8.15 -16.11
C MET A 208 -10.36 -6.98 -16.81
N LEU A 209 -9.63 -5.92 -17.17
CA LEU A 209 -10.19 -4.77 -17.90
C LEU A 209 -10.72 -5.14 -19.29
N GLN A 210 -10.13 -6.11 -19.99
CA GLN A 210 -10.67 -6.61 -21.27
C GLN A 210 -12.02 -7.33 -21.10
N THR A 211 -12.30 -7.90 -19.92
CA THR A 211 -13.57 -8.57 -19.64
C THR A 211 -14.69 -7.62 -19.19
N VAL A 212 -14.36 -6.37 -18.89
CA VAL A 212 -15.31 -5.36 -18.41
C VAL A 212 -15.76 -4.50 -19.58
N SER A 213 -17.08 -4.45 -19.80
CA SER A 213 -17.62 -3.53 -20.81
C SER A 213 -17.49 -2.09 -20.34
N ASP A 214 -17.09 -1.20 -21.25
CA ASP A 214 -16.90 0.21 -20.96
C ASP A 214 -18.22 0.97 -20.71
N HIS A 215 -19.34 0.38 -21.11
CA HIS A 215 -20.61 1.09 -21.15
C HIS A 215 -21.62 0.70 -20.08
N THR A 216 -21.60 -0.56 -19.64
CA THR A 216 -22.54 -1.08 -18.64
C THR A 216 -21.80 -1.89 -17.58
N PRO A 217 -22.04 -1.65 -16.28
CA PRO A 217 -21.38 -2.42 -15.23
C PRO A 217 -21.92 -3.86 -15.23
N LYS A 218 -21.02 -4.82 -15.03
CA LYS A 218 -21.34 -6.25 -15.02
C LYS A 218 -22.21 -6.68 -13.84
N TYR A 219 -22.00 -6.06 -12.67
CA TYR A 219 -22.74 -6.32 -11.43
C TYR A 219 -23.30 -5.02 -10.87
N GLN A 220 -24.55 -5.06 -10.41
CA GLN A 220 -25.29 -3.92 -9.82
C GLN A 220 -26.04 -4.32 -8.53
N ASP A 221 -25.66 -5.44 -7.92
CA ASP A 221 -26.27 -5.99 -6.70
C ASP A 221 -26.26 -5.02 -5.51
N ARG A 222 -25.23 -4.18 -5.41
CA ARG A 222 -25.11 -3.13 -4.39
C ARG A 222 -25.85 -1.82 -4.71
N LEU A 223 -26.43 -1.71 -5.90
CA LEU A 223 -27.14 -0.52 -6.41
C LEU A 223 -28.62 -0.80 -6.69
N ALA A 224 -29.17 -1.90 -6.15
CA ALA A 224 -30.54 -2.33 -6.39
C ALA A 224 -31.57 -1.24 -6.03
N THR A 225 -31.31 -0.48 -4.97
CA THR A 225 -32.15 0.65 -4.54
C THR A 225 -31.43 1.98 -4.78
N PRO A 226 -31.97 2.88 -5.61
CA PRO A 226 -31.39 4.20 -5.83
C PRO A 226 -31.50 5.05 -4.55
N GLY A 227 -30.38 5.65 -4.16
CA GLY A 227 -30.36 6.58 -3.03
C GLY A 227 -30.98 7.94 -3.34
N LEU A 228 -31.46 8.64 -2.31
CA LEU A 228 -31.91 10.04 -2.40
C LEU A 228 -30.90 10.99 -1.73
N MET A 229 -30.82 12.21 -2.25
CA MET A 229 -29.90 13.22 -1.75
C MET A 229 -30.47 14.64 -1.90
N ILE A 230 -30.16 15.53 -0.95
CA ILE A 230 -30.45 16.96 -1.09
C ILE A 230 -29.40 17.68 -1.94
N CYS A 231 -29.82 18.72 -2.66
CA CYS A 231 -28.94 19.59 -3.44
C CYS A 231 -29.12 21.06 -3.02
N PRO A 232 -28.01 21.80 -2.77
CA PRO A 232 -26.62 21.35 -2.77
C PRO A 232 -26.28 20.48 -1.54
N LYS A 233 -25.31 19.57 -1.69
CA LYS A 233 -24.85 18.72 -0.59
C LYS A 233 -24.06 19.54 0.43
N THR A 234 -24.51 19.54 1.69
CA THR A 234 -23.76 20.04 2.85
C THR A 234 -23.05 18.89 3.57
N GLN A 235 -22.06 19.18 4.42
CA GLN A 235 -21.25 18.15 5.11
C GLN A 235 -22.10 17.32 6.07
N ASN A 236 -23.03 17.95 6.78
CA ASN A 236 -23.85 17.32 7.81
C ASN A 236 -25.33 17.15 7.41
N LEU A 237 -25.67 17.36 6.13
CA LEU A 237 -27.06 17.36 5.65
C LEU A 237 -27.94 18.31 6.45
N ASP A 238 -27.39 19.48 6.75
CA ASP A 238 -28.02 20.59 7.43
C ASP A 238 -28.27 21.74 6.45
N VAL A 239 -29.47 22.30 6.52
CA VAL A 239 -29.92 23.49 5.81
C VAL A 239 -30.23 24.52 6.88
N ILE A 240 -29.19 25.26 7.27
CA ILE A 240 -29.29 26.33 8.26
C ILE A 240 -29.32 27.65 7.49
N VAL A 241 -30.42 28.38 7.62
CA VAL A 241 -30.62 29.66 6.94
C VAL A 241 -30.74 30.75 7.98
N ASN A 242 -29.87 31.77 7.90
CA ASN A 242 -29.97 32.96 8.73
C ASN A 242 -30.51 34.11 7.89
N ILE A 243 -31.74 34.55 8.15
CA ILE A 243 -32.40 35.57 7.31
C ILE A 243 -31.66 36.92 7.40
N SER A 244 -31.10 37.22 8.58
CA SER A 244 -30.43 38.51 8.85
C SER A 244 -29.00 38.56 8.29
N ASP A 245 -28.40 37.41 7.98
CA ASP A 245 -27.05 37.30 7.43
C ASP A 245 -27.11 36.99 5.93
N THR A 246 -26.95 38.05 5.13
CA THR A 246 -27.05 37.98 3.66
C THR A 246 -25.94 37.14 3.03
N GLU A 247 -24.76 37.08 3.63
CA GLU A 247 -23.61 36.38 3.04
C GLU A 247 -23.80 34.85 3.09
N SER A 248 -24.36 34.35 4.20
CA SER A 248 -24.62 32.93 4.42
C SER A 248 -25.50 32.30 3.35
N TRP A 249 -26.67 32.91 3.08
CA TRP A 249 -27.59 32.37 2.08
C TRP A 249 -27.20 32.74 0.65
N ASP A 250 -26.50 33.85 0.40
CA ASP A 250 -26.04 34.20 -0.96
C ASP A 250 -25.07 33.14 -1.51
N GLN A 251 -24.12 32.66 -0.70
CA GLN A 251 -23.24 31.56 -1.09
C GLN A 251 -24.02 30.28 -1.43
N HIS A 252 -25.11 30.01 -0.73
CA HIS A 252 -25.99 28.88 -1.01
C HIS A 252 -26.74 29.06 -2.34
N VAL A 253 -27.26 30.26 -2.59
CA VAL A 253 -27.98 30.64 -3.81
C VAL A 253 -27.06 30.59 -5.04
N GLN A 254 -25.80 31.02 -4.93
CA GLN A 254 -24.82 30.90 -6.00
C GLN A 254 -24.54 29.43 -6.37
N LYS A 255 -24.41 28.55 -5.37
CA LYS A 255 -24.26 27.10 -5.59
C LYS A 255 -25.49 26.51 -6.28
N LEU A 256 -26.69 26.95 -5.91
CA LEU A 256 -27.94 26.53 -6.56
C LEU A 256 -28.03 26.99 -8.01
N ASN A 257 -27.69 28.25 -8.30
CA ASN A 257 -27.67 28.76 -9.67
C ASN A 257 -26.71 27.97 -10.57
N LYS A 258 -25.48 27.72 -10.08
CA LYS A 258 -24.49 26.90 -10.79
C LYS A 258 -24.97 25.45 -10.98
N PHE A 259 -25.66 24.89 -9.99
CA PHE A 259 -26.22 23.54 -10.09
C PHE A 259 -27.37 23.44 -11.10
N LEU A 260 -28.21 24.47 -11.19
CA LEU A 260 -29.39 24.51 -12.07
C LEU A 260 -29.08 24.96 -13.50
N GLU A 261 -27.88 25.47 -13.77
CA GLU A 261 -27.46 25.94 -15.10
C GLU A 261 -27.73 24.91 -16.21
N PRO A 262 -27.40 23.60 -16.08
CA PRO A 262 -27.68 22.61 -17.13
C PRO A 262 -29.18 22.36 -17.39
N TYR A 263 -30.06 22.76 -16.47
CA TYR A 263 -31.51 22.58 -16.57
C TYR A 263 -32.22 23.76 -17.23
N ASN A 264 -31.49 24.84 -17.57
CA ASN A 264 -32.07 25.98 -18.28
C ASN A 264 -32.75 25.50 -19.57
N ASP A 265 -33.98 25.97 -19.79
CA ASP A 265 -34.85 25.53 -20.87
C ASP A 265 -34.19 25.66 -22.25
N SER A 266 -33.38 26.70 -22.47
CA SER A 266 -32.61 26.89 -23.71
C SER A 266 -31.55 25.82 -23.94
N ILE A 267 -30.84 25.41 -22.88
CA ILE A 267 -29.80 24.37 -22.93
C ILE A 267 -30.46 23.00 -23.13
N GLN A 268 -31.58 22.76 -22.43
CA GLN A 268 -32.36 21.54 -22.56
C GLN A 268 -32.93 21.40 -23.97
N ALA A 269 -33.52 22.45 -24.53
CA ALA A 269 -34.02 22.47 -25.90
C ALA A 269 -32.93 22.22 -26.95
N GLN A 270 -31.69 22.66 -26.70
CA GLN A 270 -30.57 22.44 -27.60
C GLN A 270 -29.99 21.01 -27.53
N LYS A 271 -29.94 20.42 -26.32
CA LYS A 271 -29.18 19.19 -26.06
C LYS A 271 -30.02 17.92 -25.93
N ASN A 272 -31.29 18.06 -25.58
CA ASN A 272 -32.20 16.97 -25.19
C ASN A 272 -33.51 17.02 -26.00
N ASP A 273 -34.23 15.90 -26.05
CA ASP A 273 -35.44 15.74 -26.85
C ASP A 273 -36.73 15.88 -26.01
N VAL A 274 -37.83 16.27 -26.66
CA VAL A 274 -39.15 16.33 -26.04
C VAL A 274 -39.74 14.93 -25.97
N CYS A 275 -39.86 14.39 -24.76
CA CYS A 275 -40.36 13.04 -24.52
C CYS A 275 -41.86 13.00 -24.21
N ARG A 276 -42.48 11.83 -24.40
CA ARG A 276 -43.89 11.61 -24.07
C ARG A 276 -44.02 11.16 -22.61
N PRO A 277 -44.83 11.85 -21.78
CA PRO A 277 -45.01 11.51 -20.37
C PRO A 277 -45.73 10.17 -20.18
N GLY A 278 -45.56 9.57 -19.00
CA GLY A 278 -46.25 8.36 -18.55
C GLY A 278 -45.72 7.04 -19.10
N ARG A 279 -44.61 7.04 -19.86
CA ARG A 279 -43.99 5.83 -20.39
C ARG A 279 -42.48 5.91 -20.37
N TYR A 280 -41.81 4.76 -20.25
CA TYR A 280 -40.35 4.69 -20.35
C TYR A 280 -39.85 5.14 -21.72
N TYR A 281 -38.72 5.86 -21.74
CA TYR A 281 -38.05 6.31 -22.96
C TYR A 281 -36.99 5.29 -23.38
N GLU A 282 -37.46 4.11 -23.75
CA GLU A 282 -36.60 3.01 -24.16
C GLU A 282 -36.02 3.24 -25.56
N GLN A 283 -34.71 3.00 -25.69
CA GLN A 283 -33.94 3.18 -26.91
C GLN A 283 -33.20 1.88 -27.24
N PRO A 284 -33.88 0.90 -27.87
CA PRO A 284 -33.28 -0.38 -28.23
C PRO A 284 -32.19 -0.23 -29.28
N ASP A 285 -31.24 -1.17 -29.27
CA ASP A 285 -30.17 -1.27 -30.28
C ASP A 285 -30.68 -2.20 -31.40
N ASN A 286 -31.20 -1.61 -32.49
CA ASN A 286 -31.81 -2.35 -33.60
C ASN A 286 -30.74 -2.95 -34.54
N GLY A 287 -29.91 -3.86 -34.03
CA GLY A 287 -28.80 -4.48 -34.78
C GLY A 287 -27.57 -3.60 -34.97
N VAL A 288 -27.70 -2.28 -34.77
CA VAL A 288 -26.60 -1.31 -34.68
C VAL A 288 -26.66 -0.62 -33.31
N LEU A 289 -25.49 -0.41 -32.70
CA LEU A 289 -25.38 0.25 -31.41
C LEU A 289 -25.90 1.69 -31.50
N ASN A 290 -26.93 2.02 -30.72
CA ASN A 290 -27.46 3.37 -30.65
C ASN A 290 -26.61 4.20 -29.68
N TYR A 291 -25.58 4.89 -30.21
CA TYR A 291 -24.64 5.72 -29.47
C TYR A 291 -24.44 7.08 -30.16
N PRO A 292 -24.62 8.23 -29.48
CA PRO A 292 -25.14 8.38 -28.12
C PRO A 292 -26.67 8.26 -28.07
N LYS A 293 -27.18 7.71 -26.98
CA LYS A 293 -28.62 7.68 -26.70
C LYS A 293 -29.10 9.09 -26.29
N ARG A 294 -30.33 9.43 -26.66
CA ARG A 294 -30.93 10.75 -26.44
C ARG A 294 -31.54 10.85 -25.05
N ALA A 295 -31.50 12.02 -24.42
CA ALA A 295 -32.10 12.23 -23.11
C ALA A 295 -33.33 13.13 -23.21
N CYS A 296 -34.27 12.96 -22.27
CA CYS A 296 -35.47 13.78 -22.17
C CYS A 296 -35.19 15.13 -21.52
N GLN A 297 -35.88 16.16 -21.99
CA GLN A 297 -35.80 17.50 -21.42
C GLN A 297 -36.38 17.54 -19.99
N PHE A 298 -35.62 18.08 -19.04
CA PHE A 298 -36.12 18.50 -17.73
C PHE A 298 -35.94 20.00 -17.62
N ASN A 299 -37.02 20.74 -17.86
CA ASN A 299 -36.99 22.20 -17.91
C ASN A 299 -36.98 22.79 -16.50
N ARG A 300 -36.14 23.79 -16.27
CA ARG A 300 -36.03 24.52 -15.00
C ARG A 300 -37.35 25.18 -14.63
N THR A 301 -38.17 25.55 -15.60
CA THR A 301 -39.54 26.08 -15.38
C THR A 301 -40.47 25.10 -14.66
N GLN A 302 -40.25 23.79 -14.73
CA GLN A 302 -41.04 22.79 -14.01
C GLN A 302 -40.86 22.87 -12.48
N LEU A 303 -39.79 23.53 -12.01
CA LEU A 303 -39.52 23.77 -10.59
C LEU A 303 -40.34 24.95 -10.03
N GLY A 304 -41.18 25.58 -10.85
CA GLY A 304 -42.11 26.64 -10.44
C GLY A 304 -41.41 27.78 -9.69
N ASN A 305 -41.90 28.09 -8.49
CA ASN A 305 -41.37 29.17 -7.65
C ASN A 305 -39.96 28.88 -7.10
N CYS A 306 -39.47 27.66 -7.22
CA CYS A 306 -38.10 27.29 -6.86
C CYS A 306 -37.17 27.27 -8.08
N SER A 307 -37.62 27.71 -9.25
CA SER A 307 -36.75 27.78 -10.43
C SER A 307 -35.66 28.85 -10.27
N GLY A 308 -35.91 29.94 -9.55
CA GLY A 308 -34.99 31.07 -9.45
C GLY A 308 -34.94 31.94 -10.72
N ILE A 309 -35.85 31.72 -11.68
CA ILE A 309 -35.97 32.54 -12.89
C ILE A 309 -36.86 33.75 -12.57
N GLY A 310 -36.30 34.96 -12.63
CA GLY A 310 -37.04 36.19 -12.33
C GLY A 310 -37.52 36.28 -10.87
N ASP A 311 -36.87 35.55 -9.96
CA ASP A 311 -37.27 35.46 -8.55
C ASP A 311 -36.55 36.52 -7.70
N PRO A 312 -37.26 37.51 -7.13
CA PRO A 312 -36.66 38.49 -6.22
C PRO A 312 -36.39 37.91 -4.82
N THR A 313 -36.89 36.71 -4.52
CA THR A 313 -36.78 36.08 -3.18
C THR A 313 -35.60 35.12 -3.04
N HIS A 314 -34.76 35.01 -4.08
CA HIS A 314 -33.57 34.16 -4.10
C HIS A 314 -33.86 32.71 -3.65
N TYR A 315 -34.77 32.01 -4.32
CA TYR A 315 -35.26 30.68 -3.94
C TYR A 315 -35.98 30.63 -2.58
N GLY A 316 -36.53 31.78 -2.15
CA GLY A 316 -37.21 31.96 -0.87
C GLY A 316 -36.29 32.04 0.36
N TYR A 317 -34.96 32.09 0.19
CA TYR A 317 -34.05 32.20 1.32
C TYR A 317 -34.13 33.57 2.02
N SER A 318 -34.37 34.65 1.27
CA SER A 318 -34.46 36.01 1.83
C SER A 318 -35.74 36.24 2.65
N THR A 319 -36.80 35.48 2.39
CA THR A 319 -38.10 35.61 3.06
C THR A 319 -38.31 34.57 4.18
N GLY A 320 -37.34 33.67 4.39
CA GLY A 320 -37.47 32.57 5.34
C GLY A 320 -38.36 31.42 4.86
N GLN A 321 -38.51 31.26 3.54
CA GLN A 321 -39.28 30.18 2.90
C GLN A 321 -38.40 29.39 1.90
N PRO A 322 -37.34 28.71 2.37
CA PRO A 322 -36.31 28.16 1.51
C PRO A 322 -36.82 27.01 0.64
N CYS A 323 -36.27 26.91 -0.57
CA CYS A 323 -36.40 25.76 -1.44
C CYS A 323 -35.24 24.78 -1.25
N VAL A 324 -35.56 23.50 -1.04
CA VAL A 324 -34.59 22.39 -0.99
C VAL A 324 -34.87 21.43 -2.14
N PHE A 325 -33.84 21.04 -2.88
CA PHE A 325 -33.99 20.13 -4.02
C PHE A 325 -33.66 18.70 -3.63
N ILE A 326 -34.58 17.78 -3.88
CA ILE A 326 -34.39 16.34 -3.75
C ILE A 326 -33.97 15.78 -5.11
N LYS A 327 -32.87 15.04 -5.09
CA LYS A 327 -32.24 14.42 -6.24
C LYS A 327 -32.12 12.91 -6.01
N MET A 328 -32.55 12.13 -6.98
CA MET A 328 -32.37 10.68 -7.01
C MET A 328 -31.02 10.31 -7.64
N ASN A 329 -30.37 9.27 -7.11
CA ASN A 329 -29.15 8.72 -7.68
C ASN A 329 -29.45 7.98 -8.99
N ARG A 330 -28.60 8.19 -9.99
CA ARG A 330 -28.76 7.58 -11.32
C ARG A 330 -28.27 6.14 -11.27
N VAL A 331 -29.15 5.20 -11.61
CA VAL A 331 -28.83 3.76 -11.73
C VAL A 331 -29.07 3.31 -13.16
N ILE A 332 -28.12 2.58 -13.74
CA ILE A 332 -28.18 2.16 -15.14
C ILE A 332 -29.28 1.11 -15.29
N ASN A 333 -30.15 1.26 -16.30
CA ASN A 333 -31.29 0.36 -16.54
C ASN A 333 -32.26 0.22 -15.37
N PHE A 334 -32.44 1.29 -14.59
CA PHE A 334 -33.41 1.31 -13.49
C PHE A 334 -34.84 1.53 -14.00
N TYR A 335 -35.78 0.77 -13.42
CA TYR A 335 -37.22 0.84 -13.67
C TYR A 335 -37.99 0.93 -12.34
N ALA A 336 -38.97 1.84 -12.28
CA ALA A 336 -39.81 2.13 -11.11
C ALA A 336 -40.69 0.95 -10.67
N GLY A 337 -40.88 -0.05 -11.53
CA GLY A 337 -41.85 -1.13 -11.38
C GLY A 337 -43.28 -0.68 -11.71
N ALA A 338 -44.15 -1.65 -12.01
CA ALA A 338 -45.61 -1.47 -12.21
C ALA A 338 -46.07 -0.47 -13.29
N ASN A 339 -45.18 0.06 -14.15
CA ASN A 339 -45.49 1.11 -15.14
C ASN A 339 -46.22 2.32 -14.54
N GLN A 340 -45.96 2.63 -13.26
CA GLN A 340 -46.55 3.75 -12.54
C GLN A 340 -45.48 4.79 -12.22
N SER A 341 -45.84 6.08 -12.34
CA SER A 341 -44.95 7.18 -12.01
C SER A 341 -44.60 7.17 -10.52
N MET A 342 -43.38 7.61 -10.21
CA MET A 342 -42.89 7.67 -8.84
C MET A 342 -43.18 9.04 -8.25
N ASN A 343 -43.31 9.13 -6.94
CA ASN A 343 -43.39 10.43 -6.28
C ASN A 343 -42.47 10.51 -5.06
N VAL A 344 -42.10 11.73 -4.70
CA VAL A 344 -41.36 12.03 -3.48
C VAL A 344 -42.34 12.57 -2.45
N THR A 345 -42.26 12.06 -1.23
CA THR A 345 -43.04 12.53 -0.08
C THR A 345 -42.08 12.93 1.02
N CYS A 346 -42.38 14.02 1.74
CA CYS A 346 -41.55 14.51 2.84
C CYS A 346 -42.40 14.66 4.08
N VAL A 347 -41.87 14.24 5.23
CA VAL A 347 -42.55 14.30 6.53
C VAL A 347 -41.55 14.69 7.62
N GLY A 348 -42.05 15.21 8.74
CA GLY A 348 -41.23 15.34 9.96
C GLY A 348 -40.84 13.95 10.47
N LYS A 349 -39.59 13.78 10.89
CA LYS A 349 -39.09 12.49 11.37
C LYS A 349 -39.73 12.05 12.69
N ARG A 350 -40.12 13.02 13.52
CA ARG A 350 -40.85 12.87 14.78
C ARG A 350 -42.15 13.66 14.71
N ASP A 351 -43.08 13.37 15.61
CA ASP A 351 -44.36 14.10 15.68
C ASP A 351 -44.15 15.60 15.95
N GLU A 352 -43.24 15.95 16.87
CA GLU A 352 -42.83 17.34 17.12
C GLU A 352 -42.22 18.01 15.87
N ASP A 353 -41.41 17.28 15.09
CA ASP A 353 -40.84 17.80 13.85
C ASP A 353 -41.94 18.03 12.80
N ALA A 354 -42.97 17.18 12.76
CA ALA A 354 -44.08 17.30 11.81
C ALA A 354 -44.94 18.54 12.09
N GLU A 355 -45.21 18.84 13.36
CA GLU A 355 -45.89 20.07 13.78
C GLU A 355 -45.05 21.31 13.45
N ASN A 356 -43.74 21.26 13.72
CA ASN A 356 -42.83 22.38 13.50
C ASN A 356 -42.52 22.65 12.01
N LEU A 357 -42.61 21.63 11.14
CA LEU A 357 -42.38 21.76 9.70
C LEU A 357 -43.47 22.58 9.00
N GLY A 358 -44.71 22.48 9.51
CA GLY A 358 -45.89 23.14 8.95
C GLY A 358 -46.15 22.78 7.49
N HIS A 359 -46.72 23.73 6.74
CA HIS A 359 -47.10 23.53 5.35
C HIS A 359 -45.94 23.77 4.37
N PHE A 360 -45.78 22.87 3.41
CA PHE A 360 -44.80 22.95 2.32
C PHE A 360 -45.44 22.57 0.98
N VAL A 361 -44.83 23.00 -0.12
CA VAL A 361 -45.30 22.74 -1.49
C VAL A 361 -44.18 22.10 -2.31
N MET A 362 -44.51 21.14 -3.16
CA MET A 362 -43.54 20.47 -4.03
C MET A 362 -43.72 20.84 -5.51
N PHE A 363 -42.60 20.90 -6.23
CA PHE A 363 -42.54 21.13 -7.68
C PHE A 363 -41.64 20.07 -8.34
N PRO A 364 -42.10 19.35 -9.37
CA PRO A 364 -43.45 19.32 -9.95
C PRO A 364 -44.54 18.93 -8.93
N ALA A 365 -45.81 19.19 -9.25
CA ALA A 365 -46.93 18.95 -8.34
C ALA A 365 -46.90 17.52 -7.76
N ASN A 366 -47.19 17.40 -6.46
CA ASN A 366 -47.13 16.15 -5.70
C ASN A 366 -45.75 15.46 -5.68
N GLY A 367 -44.68 16.16 -6.03
CA GLY A 367 -43.33 15.58 -6.11
C GLY A 367 -43.22 14.47 -7.16
N ASN A 368 -44.03 14.54 -8.22
CA ASN A 368 -44.11 13.51 -9.25
C ASN A 368 -42.83 13.47 -10.11
N ILE A 369 -42.36 12.25 -10.38
CA ILE A 369 -41.25 11.94 -11.27
C ILE A 369 -41.78 11.04 -12.38
N ASP A 370 -41.84 11.59 -13.59
CA ASP A 370 -42.38 10.89 -14.76
C ASP A 370 -41.44 9.76 -15.24
N LEU A 371 -42.04 8.69 -15.76
CA LEU A 371 -41.34 7.52 -16.29
C LEU A 371 -40.48 7.83 -17.52
N MET A 372 -40.78 8.91 -18.25
CA MET A 372 -40.04 9.29 -19.46
C MET A 372 -38.56 9.57 -19.21
N TYR A 373 -38.17 9.90 -17.97
CA TYR A 373 -36.76 10.10 -17.61
C TYR A 373 -35.96 8.80 -17.44
N PHE A 374 -36.61 7.64 -17.56
CA PHE A 374 -36.02 6.32 -17.37
C PHE A 374 -36.23 5.45 -18.62
N PRO A 375 -35.34 4.47 -18.87
CA PRO A 375 -34.15 4.11 -18.09
C PRO A 375 -32.94 5.01 -18.37
N TYR A 376 -31.99 5.03 -17.43
CA TYR A 376 -30.69 5.69 -17.62
C TYR A 376 -29.68 4.70 -18.24
N TYR A 377 -29.02 5.08 -19.34
CA TYR A 377 -28.07 4.19 -20.04
C TYR A 377 -26.59 4.41 -19.70
N GLY A 378 -26.28 5.18 -18.64
CA GLY A 378 -24.90 5.43 -18.22
C GLY A 378 -24.28 6.66 -18.90
N LYS A 379 -23.21 7.19 -18.29
CA LYS A 379 -22.65 8.50 -18.68
C LYS A 379 -22.09 8.53 -20.10
N LYS A 380 -21.60 7.39 -20.60
CA LYS A 380 -21.05 7.29 -21.96
C LYS A 380 -22.14 7.30 -23.03
N PHE A 381 -23.21 6.52 -22.88
CA PHE A 381 -24.34 6.54 -23.82
C PHE A 381 -25.21 7.80 -23.68
N HIS A 382 -25.45 8.25 -22.45
CA HIS A 382 -26.35 9.34 -22.09
C HIS A 382 -25.58 10.60 -21.69
N VAL A 383 -24.85 11.18 -22.66
CA VAL A 383 -23.91 12.30 -22.42
C VAL A 383 -24.60 13.54 -21.83
N ASN A 384 -25.76 13.92 -22.37
CA ASN A 384 -26.50 15.12 -21.96
C ASN A 384 -27.61 14.85 -20.94
N TYR A 385 -27.63 13.65 -20.35
CA TYR A 385 -28.71 13.26 -19.43
C TYR A 385 -28.73 14.12 -18.18
N THR A 386 -29.86 14.81 -18.01
CA THR A 386 -30.25 15.54 -16.82
C THR A 386 -31.31 14.73 -16.08
N GLN A 387 -31.00 14.36 -14.85
CA GLN A 387 -31.91 13.62 -13.97
C GLN A 387 -33.09 14.51 -13.54
N PRO A 388 -34.28 13.94 -13.31
CA PRO A 388 -35.39 14.72 -12.77
C PRO A 388 -35.10 15.19 -11.34
N LEU A 389 -35.62 16.36 -11.00
CA LEU A 389 -35.48 16.98 -9.68
C LEU A 389 -36.86 17.25 -9.08
N VAL A 390 -36.96 17.20 -7.75
CA VAL A 390 -38.14 17.67 -7.01
C VAL A 390 -37.70 18.78 -6.08
N ALA A 391 -38.28 19.97 -6.22
CA ALA A 391 -38.09 21.07 -5.27
C ALA A 391 -39.17 21.03 -4.19
N VAL A 392 -38.76 21.17 -2.93
CA VAL A 392 -39.66 21.29 -1.78
C VAL A 392 -39.50 22.70 -1.23
N LYS A 393 -40.57 23.51 -1.32
CA LYS A 393 -40.64 24.86 -0.78
C LYS A 393 -41.34 24.83 0.57
N PHE A 394 -40.60 25.21 1.61
CA PHE A 394 -41.14 25.28 2.97
C PHE A 394 -41.78 26.65 3.20
N LEU A 395 -43.07 26.71 3.54
CA LEU A 395 -43.81 27.98 3.68
C LEU A 395 -43.97 28.42 5.13
N ASN A 396 -44.31 27.49 6.03
CA ASN A 396 -44.67 27.78 7.42
C ASN A 396 -43.82 26.96 8.41
N VAL A 397 -42.49 27.05 8.33
CA VAL A 397 -41.60 26.39 9.30
C VAL A 397 -41.44 27.27 10.54
N THR A 398 -41.51 26.65 11.72
CA THR A 398 -41.31 27.35 12.99
C THR A 398 -39.88 27.92 13.07
N PRO A 399 -39.72 29.25 13.22
CA PRO A 399 -38.39 29.87 13.24
C PRO A 399 -37.62 29.51 14.51
N ASN A 400 -36.29 29.55 14.44
CA ASN A 400 -35.34 29.31 15.53
C ASN A 400 -35.38 27.89 16.15
N VAL A 401 -36.10 26.95 15.53
CA VAL A 401 -36.17 25.53 15.92
C VAL A 401 -35.48 24.68 14.86
N GLU A 402 -34.82 23.60 15.28
CA GLU A 402 -34.26 22.59 14.37
C GLU A 402 -35.32 21.53 14.08
N VAL A 403 -35.66 21.35 12.80
CA VAL A 403 -36.67 20.39 12.34
C VAL A 403 -35.99 19.29 11.52
N ASN A 404 -36.19 18.03 11.90
CA ASN A 404 -35.70 16.89 11.13
C ASN A 404 -36.72 16.48 10.07
N VAL A 405 -36.38 16.70 8.80
CA VAL A 405 -37.23 16.35 7.66
C VAL A 405 -36.72 15.06 7.02
N GLU A 406 -37.63 14.13 6.78
CA GLU A 406 -37.35 12.89 6.06
C GLU A 406 -38.16 12.83 4.77
N CYS A 407 -37.48 12.74 3.63
CA CYS A 407 -38.10 12.57 2.32
C CYS A 407 -37.89 11.15 1.81
N ARG A 408 -38.95 10.51 1.30
CA ARG A 408 -38.98 9.15 0.78
C ARG A 408 -39.50 9.12 -0.65
N ILE A 409 -38.96 8.23 -1.48
CA ILE A 409 -39.50 7.96 -2.82
C ILE A 409 -40.48 6.79 -2.74
N ASN A 410 -41.67 6.98 -3.31
CA ASN A 410 -42.65 5.90 -3.43
C ASN A 410 -42.61 5.36 -4.86
N ALA A 411 -42.19 4.11 -4.98
CA ALA A 411 -42.16 3.35 -6.23
C ALA A 411 -42.41 1.87 -5.92
N ALA A 412 -43.02 1.13 -6.85
CA ALA A 412 -43.34 -0.28 -6.64
C ALA A 412 -42.09 -1.15 -6.47
N ASN A 413 -40.97 -0.77 -7.09
CA ASN A 413 -39.71 -1.52 -7.06
C ASN A 413 -38.68 -0.96 -6.04
N ILE A 414 -39.10 -0.07 -5.14
CA ILE A 414 -38.21 0.53 -4.13
C ILE A 414 -38.76 0.25 -2.72
N ALA A 415 -37.99 -0.51 -1.95
CA ALA A 415 -38.18 -0.62 -0.50
C ALA A 415 -37.46 0.54 0.19
N THR A 416 -38.13 1.25 1.12
CA THR A 416 -37.59 2.44 1.81
C THR A 416 -37.30 2.21 3.30
N ASP A 417 -37.34 0.95 3.73
CA ASP A 417 -37.26 0.50 5.13
C ASP A 417 -35.91 -0.15 5.49
N ASP A 418 -34.88 -0.05 4.64
CA ASP A 418 -33.56 -0.58 4.98
C ASP A 418 -32.89 0.28 6.07
N GLU A 419 -32.69 -0.31 7.25
CA GLU A 419 -32.03 0.34 8.39
C GLU A 419 -30.50 0.39 8.25
N ARG A 420 -29.90 -0.45 7.40
CA ARG A 420 -28.45 -0.45 7.15
C ARG A 420 -28.05 0.70 6.23
N ASP A 421 -28.87 1.01 5.23
CA ASP A 421 -28.66 2.14 4.33
C ASP A 421 -29.77 3.19 4.48
N LYS A 422 -29.49 4.20 5.31
CA LYS A 422 -30.41 5.32 5.58
C LYS A 422 -30.61 6.25 4.37
N PHE A 423 -29.89 6.05 3.27
CA PHE A 423 -30.04 6.81 2.03
C PHE A 423 -30.77 6.04 0.93
N ALA A 424 -30.98 4.73 1.08
CA ALA A 424 -31.68 3.90 0.10
C ALA A 424 -33.17 4.28 0.04
N GLY A 425 -33.58 4.96 -1.03
CA GLY A 425 -34.96 5.42 -1.22
C GLY A 425 -35.47 6.48 -0.24
N ARG A 426 -34.63 6.97 0.69
CA ARG A 426 -34.98 8.03 1.65
C ARG A 426 -33.80 8.96 1.92
N VAL A 427 -34.06 10.18 2.38
CA VAL A 427 -33.05 11.12 2.84
C VAL A 427 -33.58 11.90 4.03
N ALA A 428 -32.81 11.95 5.11
CA ALA A 428 -33.11 12.77 6.28
C ALA A 428 -32.12 13.93 6.37
N PHE A 429 -32.62 15.13 6.59
CA PHE A 429 -31.83 16.35 6.73
C PHE A 429 -32.41 17.27 7.80
N LYS A 430 -31.57 18.15 8.34
CA LYS A 430 -31.95 19.13 9.36
C LYS A 430 -32.25 20.46 8.71
N LEU A 431 -33.41 21.04 9.02
CA LEU A 431 -33.80 22.37 8.57
C LEU A 431 -33.90 23.31 9.76
N ARG A 432 -33.23 24.45 9.70
CA ARG A 432 -33.33 25.49 10.73
C ARG A 432 -33.34 26.87 10.07
N ILE A 433 -34.37 27.65 10.40
CA ILE A 433 -34.53 29.02 9.88
C ILE A 433 -34.37 29.98 11.04
N ASN A 434 -33.25 30.70 11.11
CA ASN A 434 -32.98 31.69 12.13
C ASN A 434 -33.62 33.02 11.72
N LYS A 435 -34.50 33.53 12.58
CA LYS A 435 -35.16 34.83 12.44
C LYS A 435 -34.94 35.62 13.72
N THR A 436 -34.27 36.75 13.61
CA THR A 436 -34.05 37.69 14.74
C THR A 436 -35.34 38.33 15.19
#